data_AF-R7UJM6-F1
#
_entry.id   AF-R7UJM6-F1
#
_cell.length_a   1.000
_cell.length_b   1.000
_cell.length_c   1.000
_cell.angle_alpha   90.00
_cell.angle_beta   90.00
_cell.angle_gamma   90.00
#
_symmetry.space_group_name_H-M   'P 1'
#
loop_
_entity.id
_entity.type
_entity.pdbx_description
1 polymer ?
#
loop_
_entity_poly.entity_id
_entity_poly.type
_entity_poly.pdbx_seq_one_letter_code
_entity_poly.pdbx_strand_id
1 'polypeptide(L)'
;HHDQGKSRVGLHSYQGALHLEDAEEDDYCFMAIEKSHQFHSEFFKMIPEHKRSESRKLNKGNIDWFKKKGCRIRRVPCAKGGMIVWDSRTVHAGAPPKVGRENPRMGPAAWATHEDLKLKEEAYEKFKASKHYPS
;
A
#
# COMPACT_ATOMS: atom_id res chain seq x y z
N HIS A 1 -2.10 1.84 -3.96
CA HIS A 1 -3.14 2.82 -4.28
C HIS A 1 -2.49 4.19 -4.36
N HIS A 2 -3.21 5.24 -4.73
CA HIS A 2 -2.87 6.62 -4.37
C HIS A 2 -4.09 7.24 -3.71
N ASP A 3 -3.89 8.32 -2.95
CA ASP A 3 -4.90 8.91 -2.07
C ASP A 3 -5.35 10.31 -2.51
N GLN A 4 -4.94 10.72 -3.71
CA GLN A 4 -5.48 11.90 -4.37
C GLN A 4 -6.35 11.51 -5.57
N GLY A 5 -7.62 11.90 -5.52
CA GLY A 5 -8.59 11.61 -6.59
C GLY A 5 -8.46 12.52 -7.82
N LYS A 6 -9.15 12.15 -8.89
CA LYS A 6 -9.17 12.85 -10.20
C LYS A 6 -9.54 14.33 -10.13
N SER A 7 -10.42 14.73 -9.20
CA SER A 7 -10.90 16.12 -9.09
C SER A 7 -9.84 17.09 -8.55
N ARG A 8 -8.77 16.57 -7.94
CA ARG A 8 -7.70 17.35 -7.33
C ARG A 8 -6.49 17.34 -8.26
N VAL A 9 -6.27 18.44 -9.00
CA VAL A 9 -5.15 18.60 -9.95
C VAL A 9 -3.94 19.26 -9.28
N GLY A 10 -2.75 18.70 -9.47
CA GLY A 10 -1.53 19.21 -8.81
C GLY A 10 -1.36 18.69 -7.39
N LEU A 11 -0.32 19.11 -6.69
CA LEU A 11 -0.03 18.69 -5.33
C LEU A 11 -1.01 19.34 -4.34
N HIS A 12 -1.72 18.54 -3.53
CA HIS A 12 -2.57 19.04 -2.46
C HIS A 12 -2.09 18.70 -1.06
N SER A 13 -1.41 17.55 -0.89
CA SER A 13 -0.96 17.10 0.41
C SER A 13 0.24 16.19 0.32
N TYR A 14 1.04 16.23 1.38
CA TYR A 14 1.95 15.15 1.73
C TYR A 14 1.30 14.30 2.81
N GLN A 15 1.49 13.01 2.72
CA GLN A 15 1.13 12.03 3.74
C GLN A 15 2.40 11.51 4.39
N GLY A 16 2.29 10.97 5.60
CA GLY A 16 3.43 10.39 6.27
C GLY A 16 3.08 9.24 7.19
N ALA A 17 4.09 8.43 7.48
CA ALA A 17 4.02 7.32 8.42
C ALA A 17 5.25 7.36 9.32
N LEU A 18 5.03 7.43 10.64
CA LEU A 18 6.06 7.27 11.65
C LEU A 18 6.21 5.78 11.95
N HIS A 19 7.42 5.26 11.80
CA HIS A 19 7.73 3.86 12.08
C HIS A 19 8.11 3.71 13.55
N LEU A 20 7.29 2.97 14.31
CA LEU A 20 7.55 2.69 15.73
C LEU A 20 8.50 1.49 15.94
N GLU A 21 8.84 0.81 14.84
CA GLU A 21 9.61 -0.42 14.78
C GLU A 21 10.43 -0.40 13.47
N ASP A 22 11.54 -1.14 13.44
CA ASP A 22 12.36 -1.27 12.23
C ASP A 22 11.58 -1.97 11.10
N ALA A 23 11.49 -1.34 9.93
CA ALA A 23 10.91 -1.95 8.75
C ALA A 23 12.02 -2.23 7.75
N GLU A 24 12.47 -3.47 7.70
CA GLU A 24 13.53 -3.92 6.80
C GLU A 24 13.06 -4.04 5.34
N GLU A 25 14.00 -4.13 4.40
CA GLU A 25 13.68 -4.19 2.98
C GLU A 25 12.89 -5.47 2.62
N ASP A 26 13.12 -6.57 3.32
CA ASP A 26 12.40 -7.83 3.14
C ASP A 26 11.13 -7.95 4.02
N ASP A 27 10.86 -6.97 4.89
CA ASP A 27 9.72 -6.92 5.80
C ASP A 27 8.50 -6.17 5.19
N TYR A 28 7.46 -5.89 5.98
CA TYR A 28 6.29 -5.08 5.64
C TYR A 28 6.60 -3.57 5.51
N CYS A 29 7.71 -3.21 4.88
CA CYS A 29 8.10 -1.82 4.69
C CYS A 29 7.17 -1.09 3.71
N PHE A 30 7.27 0.24 3.69
CA PHE A 30 6.55 1.05 2.72
C PHE A 30 7.06 0.75 1.31
N MET A 31 6.16 0.70 0.33
CA MET A 31 6.51 0.51 -1.08
C MET A 31 5.84 1.57 -1.91
N ALA A 32 6.58 2.18 -2.82
CA ALA A 32 6.07 3.17 -3.76
C ALA A 32 6.49 2.89 -5.18
N ILE A 33 5.71 3.39 -6.13
CA ILE A 33 6.13 3.54 -7.52
C ILE A 33 6.79 4.91 -7.63
N GLU A 34 8.12 4.94 -7.66
CA GLU A 34 8.90 6.17 -7.77
C GLU A 34 8.46 7.00 -8.98
N LYS A 35 8.41 8.33 -8.82
CA LYS A 35 7.98 9.31 -9.83
C LYS A 35 6.53 9.20 -10.32
N SER A 36 5.73 8.26 -9.81
CA SER A 36 4.34 8.07 -10.25
C SER A 36 3.45 9.32 -10.07
N HIS A 37 3.73 10.17 -9.08
CA HIS A 37 3.02 11.43 -8.87
C HIS A 37 3.09 12.39 -10.08
N GLN A 38 4.16 12.31 -10.89
CA GLN A 38 4.33 13.12 -12.11
C GLN A 38 3.32 12.76 -13.19
N PHE A 39 2.79 11.53 -13.15
CA PHE A 39 1.89 10.97 -14.15
C PHE A 39 0.44 10.89 -13.68
N HIS A 40 0.12 11.45 -12.51
CA HIS A 40 -1.21 11.35 -11.89
C HIS A 40 -2.34 11.84 -12.80
N SER A 41 -2.21 13.05 -13.36
CA SER A 41 -3.24 13.62 -14.24
C SER A 41 -3.36 12.85 -15.56
N GLU A 42 -2.25 12.35 -16.11
CA GLU A 42 -2.27 11.52 -17.33
C GLU A 42 -2.96 10.18 -17.07
N PHE A 43 -2.66 9.54 -15.94
CA PHE A 43 -3.25 8.28 -15.52
C PHE A 43 -4.79 8.36 -15.43
N PHE A 44 -5.33 9.47 -14.90
CA PHE A 44 -6.78 9.66 -14.83
C PHE A 44 -7.46 10.04 -16.15
N LYS A 45 -6.70 10.51 -17.16
CA LYS A 45 -7.22 10.70 -18.53
C LYS A 45 -7.43 9.35 -19.24
N MET A 46 -6.57 8.38 -18.97
CA MET A 46 -6.67 7.02 -19.51
C MET A 46 -7.85 6.21 -18.94
N ILE A 47 -8.44 6.66 -17.83
CA ILE A 47 -9.44 5.90 -17.08
C ILE A 47 -10.66 6.80 -16.81
N PRO A 48 -11.44 7.12 -17.87
CA PRO A 48 -12.48 8.13 -17.81
C PRO A 48 -13.67 7.71 -16.92
N GLU A 49 -14.03 6.43 -16.88
CA GLU A 49 -15.15 5.89 -16.08
C GLU A 49 -14.98 5.95 -14.56
N HIS A 50 -13.89 6.52 -14.05
CA HIS A 50 -13.66 6.55 -12.60
C HIS A 50 -14.57 7.54 -11.87
N LYS A 51 -15.40 7.01 -10.95
CA LYS A 51 -16.18 7.81 -9.99
C LYS A 51 -15.25 8.68 -9.13
N ARG A 52 -15.80 9.76 -8.54
CA ARG A 52 -15.10 10.66 -7.60
C ARG A 52 -14.72 9.95 -6.28
N SER A 53 -13.87 8.92 -6.31
CA SER A 53 -13.25 8.41 -5.08
C SER A 53 -11.92 9.10 -4.84
N GLU A 54 -11.65 9.40 -3.58
CA GLU A 54 -10.42 10.09 -3.15
C GLU A 54 -9.19 9.20 -3.28
N SER A 55 -9.35 7.88 -3.10
CA SER A 55 -8.28 6.89 -3.28
C SER A 55 -8.62 5.85 -4.34
N ARG A 56 -7.59 5.34 -5.04
CA ARG A 56 -7.74 4.32 -6.09
C ARG A 56 -6.79 3.14 -5.93
N LYS A 57 -7.34 1.93 -5.90
CA LYS A 57 -6.58 0.68 -6.01
C LYS A 57 -6.12 0.45 -7.46
N LEU A 58 -4.89 -0.01 -7.64
CA LEU A 58 -4.34 -0.31 -8.96
C LEU A 58 -4.44 -1.81 -9.24
N ASN A 59 -4.79 -2.18 -10.47
CA ASN A 59 -4.64 -3.54 -10.98
C ASN A 59 -3.27 -3.70 -11.68
N LYS A 60 -2.97 -4.91 -12.15
CA LYS A 60 -1.71 -5.21 -12.85
C LYS A 60 -1.48 -4.31 -14.07
N GLY A 61 -2.51 -4.10 -14.90
CA GLY A 61 -2.41 -3.25 -16.09
C GLY A 61 -2.05 -1.78 -15.76
N ASN A 62 -2.62 -1.24 -14.68
CA ASN A 62 -2.27 0.10 -14.20
C ASN A 62 -0.80 0.18 -13.77
N ILE A 63 -0.30 -0.85 -13.06
CA ILE A 63 1.09 -0.91 -12.61
C ILE A 63 2.05 -0.98 -13.81
N ASP A 64 1.73 -1.82 -14.80
CA ASP A 64 2.56 -1.98 -16.00
C ASP A 64 2.58 -0.70 -16.85
N TRP A 65 1.51 0.10 -16.84
CA TRP A 65 1.50 1.43 -17.46
C TRP A 65 2.54 2.37 -16.83
N PHE A 66 2.62 2.44 -15.51
CA PHE A 66 3.65 3.24 -14.83
C PHE A 66 5.07 2.72 -15.13
N LYS A 67 5.27 1.39 -15.19
CA LYS A 67 6.56 0.80 -15.58
C LYS A 67 6.99 1.21 -17.00
N LYS A 68 6.06 1.22 -17.95
CA LYS A 68 6.31 1.68 -19.34
C LYS A 68 6.67 3.16 -19.41
N LYS A 69 6.22 3.97 -18.45
CA LYS A 69 6.62 5.38 -18.27
C LYS A 69 7.98 5.54 -17.58
N GLY A 70 8.71 4.45 -17.32
CA GLY A 70 10.00 4.47 -16.64
C GLY A 70 9.91 4.56 -15.11
N CYS A 71 8.73 4.45 -14.53
CA CYS A 71 8.58 4.41 -13.07
C CYS A 71 8.98 3.05 -12.51
N ARG A 72 9.56 3.01 -11.32
CA ARG A 72 10.06 1.79 -10.67
C ARG A 72 9.36 1.56 -9.35
N ILE A 73 9.04 0.30 -9.06
CA ILE A 73 8.56 -0.10 -7.73
C ILE A 73 9.78 -0.17 -6.81
N ARG A 74 9.71 0.54 -5.68
CA ARG A 74 10.77 0.55 -4.67
C ARG A 74 10.18 0.26 -3.31
N ARG A 75 10.87 -0.64 -2.58
CA ARG A 75 10.68 -0.86 -1.15
C ARG A 75 11.53 0.17 -0.41
N VAL A 76 10.96 0.75 0.64
CA VAL A 76 11.54 1.86 1.40
C VAL A 76 11.67 1.39 2.84
N PRO A 77 12.79 0.76 3.20
CA PRO A 77 13.05 0.41 4.59
C PRO A 77 13.15 1.68 5.43
N CYS A 78 12.77 1.56 6.70
CA CYS A 78 12.74 2.69 7.63
C CYS A 78 13.00 2.18 9.05
N ALA A 79 14.05 2.69 9.67
CA ALA A 79 14.40 2.35 11.05
C ALA A 79 13.34 2.85 12.04
N LYS A 80 13.31 2.25 13.23
CA LYS A 80 12.51 2.67 14.36
C LYS A 80 12.74 4.15 14.67
N GLY A 81 11.65 4.90 14.82
CA GLY A 81 11.64 6.35 15.00
C GLY A 81 11.72 7.15 13.69
N GLY A 82 11.97 6.49 12.56
CA GLY A 82 12.01 7.14 11.25
C GLY A 82 10.61 7.50 10.72
N MET A 83 10.54 8.55 9.90
CA MET A 83 9.30 8.98 9.25
C MET A 83 9.47 8.95 7.74
N ILE A 84 8.53 8.29 7.05
CA ILE A 84 8.41 8.35 5.60
C ILE A 84 7.36 9.40 5.26
N VAL A 85 7.66 10.31 4.33
CA VAL A 85 6.74 11.33 3.82
C VAL A 85 6.65 11.22 2.31
N TRP A 86 5.44 11.26 1.75
CA TRP A 86 5.22 11.13 0.31
C TRP A 86 4.10 12.05 -0.17
N ASP A 87 4.18 12.44 -1.45
CA ASP A 87 3.11 13.16 -2.14
C ASP A 87 1.89 12.25 -2.30
N SER A 88 0.68 12.72 -1.95
CA SER A 88 -0.55 11.90 -1.97
C SER A 88 -0.95 11.36 -3.35
N ARG A 89 -0.36 11.89 -4.43
CA ARG A 89 -0.49 11.36 -5.81
C ARG A 89 0.42 10.16 -6.06
N THR A 90 1.45 9.96 -5.25
CA THR A 90 2.40 8.85 -5.39
C THR A 90 1.66 7.55 -5.15
N VAL A 91 1.77 6.63 -6.11
CA VAL A 91 1.24 5.28 -5.95
C VAL A 91 2.09 4.54 -4.91
N HIS A 92 1.45 4.10 -3.83
CA HIS A 92 2.10 3.43 -2.72
C HIS A 92 1.26 2.28 -2.15
N ALA A 93 1.88 1.42 -1.35
CA ALA A 93 1.27 0.31 -0.63
C ALA A 93 2.22 -0.15 0.49
N GLY A 94 1.71 -0.95 1.43
CA GLY A 94 2.58 -1.81 2.24
C GLY A 94 3.18 -2.91 1.36
N ALA A 95 4.49 -3.11 1.46
CA ALA A 95 5.15 -4.19 0.75
C ALA A 95 4.78 -5.54 1.37
N PRO A 96 4.49 -6.59 0.58
CA PRO A 96 4.35 -7.94 1.12
C PRO A 96 5.72 -8.44 1.59
N PRO A 97 5.83 -9.09 2.76
CA PRO A 97 7.11 -9.58 3.26
C PRO A 97 7.67 -10.64 2.31
N LYS A 98 8.99 -10.76 2.25
CA LYS A 98 9.65 -11.82 1.50
C LYS A 98 9.71 -13.09 2.35
N VAL A 99 9.58 -14.24 1.70
CA VAL A 99 9.73 -15.56 2.34
C VAL A 99 11.18 -15.71 2.82
N GLY A 100 11.37 -16.22 4.03
CA GLY A 100 12.71 -16.46 4.61
C GLY A 100 13.34 -15.28 5.34
N ARG A 101 12.59 -14.19 5.61
CA ARG A 101 13.07 -13.06 6.43
C ARG A 101 13.52 -13.52 7.82
N GLU A 102 14.58 -12.91 8.34
CA GLU A 102 15.17 -13.28 9.64
C GLU A 102 14.22 -12.99 10.81
N ASN A 103 13.46 -11.89 10.73
CA ASN A 103 12.60 -11.41 11.81
C ASN A 103 11.11 -11.46 11.41
N PRO A 104 10.44 -12.62 11.53
CA PRO A 104 9.02 -12.71 11.24
C PRO A 104 8.18 -11.95 12.26
N ARG A 105 7.72 -10.74 11.91
CA ARG A 105 6.69 -10.02 12.66
C ARG A 105 5.35 -10.73 12.51
N MET A 106 4.88 -11.34 13.60
CA MET A 106 3.62 -12.08 13.70
C MET A 106 2.82 -11.53 14.90
N GLY A 107 1.50 -11.45 14.77
CA GLY A 107 0.63 -11.29 15.94
C GLY A 107 0.62 -12.60 16.75
N PRO A 108 0.77 -12.56 18.08
CA PRO A 108 0.67 -13.76 18.92
C PRO A 108 -0.65 -14.50 18.70
N ALA A 109 -0.58 -15.82 18.49
CA ALA A 109 -1.78 -16.65 18.35
C ALA A 109 -2.70 -16.55 19.58
N ALA A 110 -2.11 -16.36 20.77
CA ALA A 110 -2.83 -16.15 22.02
C ALA A 110 -3.75 -14.91 22.02
N TRP A 111 -3.59 -13.98 21.08
CA TRP A 111 -4.46 -12.81 20.95
C TRP A 111 -5.65 -13.05 20.02
N ALA A 112 -5.70 -14.17 19.32
CA ALA A 112 -6.83 -14.54 18.48
C ALA A 112 -7.78 -15.47 19.22
N THR A 113 -9.06 -15.07 19.31
CA THR A 113 -10.11 -15.98 19.79
C THR A 113 -10.41 -17.05 18.73
N HIS A 114 -11.09 -18.13 19.13
CA HIS A 114 -11.54 -19.16 18.19
C HIS A 114 -12.49 -18.58 17.12
N GLU A 115 -13.30 -17.60 17.51
CA GLU A 115 -14.22 -16.87 16.63
C GLU A 115 -13.47 -16.02 15.60
N ASP A 116 -12.39 -15.33 16.00
CA ASP A 116 -11.53 -14.56 15.09
C ASP A 116 -10.90 -15.45 14.03
N LEU A 117 -10.41 -16.63 14.43
CA LEU A 117 -9.79 -17.59 13.52
C LEU A 117 -10.80 -18.12 12.50
N LYS A 118 -11.99 -18.50 12.96
CA LYS A 118 -13.08 -18.96 12.10
C LYS A 118 -13.54 -17.87 11.12
N LEU A 119 -13.64 -16.62 11.58
CA LEU A 119 -14.00 -15.50 10.71
C LEU A 119 -12.94 -15.27 9.62
N LYS A 120 -11.66 -15.41 9.96
CA LYS A 120 -10.55 -15.29 9.00
C LYS A 120 -10.53 -16.44 8.00
N GLU A 121 -10.82 -17.66 8.44
CA GLU A 121 -10.96 -18.85 7.58
C GLU A 121 -12.09 -18.63 6.56
N GLU A 122 -13.28 -18.24 7.03
CA GLU A 122 -14.40 -17.94 6.12
C GLU A 122 -14.09 -16.80 5.15
N ALA A 123 -13.39 -15.77 5.61
CA ALA A 123 -12.99 -14.66 4.75
C ALA A 123 -12.03 -15.13 3.64
N TYR A 124 -11.10 -16.03 3.96
CA TYR A 124 -10.19 -16.64 3.00
C TYR A 124 -10.95 -17.47 1.96
N GLU A 125 -11.80 -18.41 2.39
CA GLU A 125 -12.61 -19.26 1.50
C GLU A 125 -13.50 -18.45 0.56
N LYS A 126 -14.04 -17.33 1.05
CA LYS A 126 -14.95 -16.45 0.31
C LYS A 126 -14.22 -15.35 -0.48
N PHE A 127 -12.88 -15.35 -0.53
CA PHE A 127 -12.04 -14.32 -1.15
C PHE A 127 -12.37 -12.88 -0.69
N LYS A 128 -12.71 -12.72 0.59
CA LYS A 128 -13.01 -11.43 1.23
C LYS A 128 -11.78 -10.87 1.93
N ALA A 129 -11.77 -9.55 2.13
CA ALA A 129 -10.79 -8.92 3.01
C ALA A 129 -11.10 -9.25 4.48
N SER A 130 -10.06 -9.43 5.29
CA SER A 130 -10.15 -9.58 6.74
C SER A 130 -9.64 -8.32 7.44
N LYS A 131 -9.88 -8.22 8.75
CA LYS A 131 -9.36 -7.13 9.58
C LYS A 131 -7.88 -7.37 9.93
N HIS A 132 -7.14 -6.28 10.13
CA HIS A 132 -5.72 -6.32 10.45
C HIS A 132 -5.44 -6.92 11.85
N TYR A 133 -6.33 -6.72 12.82
CA TYR A 133 -6.24 -7.24 14.18
C TYR A 133 -7.25 -8.38 14.40
N PRO A 134 -6.99 -9.36 15.29
CA PRO A 134 -8.00 -10.31 15.75
C PRO A 134 -9.07 -9.64 16.65
N SER A 135 -9.92 -8.81 16.05
CA SER A 135 -11.07 -8.12 16.68
C SER A 135 -12.06 -7.65 15.63
#